data_AF-A0A2W5DTA9-F1
#
_entry.id   AF-A0A2W5DTA9-F1
#
_cell.length_a   1.000
_cell.length_b   1.000
_cell.length_c   1.000
_cell.angle_alpha   90.00
_cell.angle_beta   90.00
_cell.angle_gamma   90.00
#
_symmetry.space_group_name_H-M   'P 1'
#
loop_
_entity.id
_entity.type
_entity.pdbx_description
1 polymer ?
#
loop_
_entity_poly.entity_id
_entity_poly.type
_entity_poly.pdbx_seq_one_letter_code
_entity_poly.pdbx_strand_id
1 'polypeptide(L)'
;MSSPATIRRINALALFQSFAEERITAGDPPKGLESAWAARLEVSGATWSMAKSGARPIGDKLARQIEDHCGKAAGWLDEEREPAGLSAGEQQFLALALKTYRATNSDGRKRLKLLLKGFGQ
;
A
#
# COMPACT_ATOMS: atom_id res chain seq x y z
N MET A 1 6.27 22.04 2.89
CA MET A 1 4.93 21.62 3.35
C MET A 1 4.28 20.85 2.21
N SER A 2 3.98 19.57 2.42
CA SER A 2 3.27 18.76 1.42
C SER A 2 1.86 19.32 1.19
N SER A 3 1.33 19.24 -0.03
CA SER A 3 -0.05 19.69 -0.28
C SER A 3 -1.04 18.82 0.50
N PRO A 4 -2.19 19.34 0.97
CA PRO A 4 -3.21 18.53 1.65
C PRO A 4 -3.65 17.32 0.82
N ALA A 5 -3.73 17.47 -0.51
CA ALA A 5 -4.03 16.37 -1.43
C ALA A 5 -2.93 15.28 -1.44
N THR A 6 -1.67 15.67 -1.27
CA THR A 6 -0.53 14.74 -1.15
C THR A 6 -0.63 13.96 0.15
N ILE A 7 -0.88 14.64 1.27
CA ILE A 7 -1.00 14.02 2.60
C ILE A 7 -2.13 12.99 2.61
N ARG A 8 -3.32 13.38 2.12
CA ARG A 8 -4.48 12.48 2.00
C ARG A 8 -4.18 11.25 1.16
N ARG A 9 -3.46 11.42 0.04
CA ARG A 9 -3.07 10.29 -0.82
C ARG A 9 -2.14 9.33 -0.08
N ILE A 10 -1.09 9.83 0.57
CA ILE A 10 -0.15 8.99 1.32
C ILE A 10 -0.90 8.21 2.40
N ASN A 11 -1.74 8.88 3.17
CA ASN A 11 -2.52 8.26 4.23
C ASN A 11 -3.54 7.23 3.71
N ALA A 12 -4.20 7.52 2.57
CA ALA A 12 -5.12 6.57 1.94
C ALA A 12 -4.40 5.32 1.40
N LEU A 13 -3.17 5.46 0.90
CA LEU A 13 -2.35 4.32 0.48
C LEU A 13 -1.94 3.45 1.67
N ALA A 14 -1.63 4.07 2.82
CA ALA A 14 -1.33 3.32 4.04
C ALA A 14 -2.55 2.49 4.51
N LEU A 15 -3.76 3.07 4.48
CA LEU A 15 -4.99 2.33 4.81
C LEU A 15 -5.24 1.16 3.85
N PHE A 16 -4.97 1.35 2.55
CA PHE A 16 -5.06 0.27 1.57
C PHE A 16 -4.06 -0.86 1.82
N GLN A 17 -2.81 -0.53 2.19
CA GLN A 17 -1.80 -1.54 2.53
C GLN A 17 -2.24 -2.38 3.74
N SER A 18 -2.70 -1.74 4.82
CA SER A 18 -3.23 -2.45 5.99
C SER A 18 -4.40 -3.37 5.61
N PHE A 19 -5.34 -2.88 4.79
CA PHE A 19 -6.43 -3.71 4.27
C PHE A 19 -5.93 -4.91 3.46
N ALA A 20 -4.97 -4.69 2.55
CA ALA A 20 -4.41 -5.76 1.72
C ALA A 20 -3.73 -6.83 2.58
N GLU A 21 -2.98 -6.43 3.59
CA GLU A 21 -2.30 -7.34 4.51
C GLU A 21 -3.26 -8.17 5.36
N GLU A 22 -4.30 -7.55 5.90
CA GLU A 22 -5.35 -8.25 6.63
C GLU A 22 -5.99 -9.34 5.76
N ARG A 23 -6.30 -9.03 4.50
CA ARG A 23 -6.93 -9.97 3.56
C ARG A 23 -5.97 -11.08 3.12
N ILE A 24 -4.71 -10.74 2.82
CA ILE A 24 -3.68 -11.74 2.48
C ILE A 24 -3.44 -12.69 3.66
N THR A 25 -3.36 -12.14 4.88
CA THR A 25 -3.19 -12.94 6.11
C THR A 25 -4.40 -13.84 6.36
N ALA A 26 -5.60 -13.38 6.01
CA ALA A 26 -6.83 -14.19 6.04
C ALA A 26 -6.88 -15.28 4.94
N GLY A 27 -5.90 -15.33 4.03
CA GLY A 27 -5.80 -16.36 2.99
C GLY A 27 -6.43 -15.97 1.65
N ASP A 28 -6.83 -14.72 1.46
CA ASP A 28 -7.40 -14.29 0.19
C ASP A 28 -6.34 -14.23 -0.92
N PRO A 29 -6.74 -14.50 -2.18
CA PRO A 29 -5.86 -14.33 -3.32
C PRO A 29 -5.49 -12.84 -3.49
N PRO A 30 -4.23 -12.52 -3.83
CA PRO A 30 -3.80 -11.14 -4.10
C PRO A 30 -4.56 -10.48 -5.26
N LYS A 31 -5.10 -11.30 -6.17
CA LYS A 31 -5.84 -10.84 -7.33
C LYS A 31 -7.22 -10.34 -6.91
N GLY A 32 -7.47 -9.05 -7.13
CA GLY A 32 -8.76 -8.41 -6.86
C GLY A 32 -8.81 -7.55 -5.60
N LEU A 33 -7.72 -7.43 -4.84
CA LEU A 33 -7.67 -6.59 -3.63
C LEU A 33 -8.01 -5.13 -3.90
N GLU A 34 -7.55 -4.56 -5.03
CA GLU A 34 -7.92 -3.19 -5.41
C GLU A 34 -9.42 -3.06 -5.70
N SER A 35 -10.03 -4.06 -6.32
CA SER A 35 -11.48 -4.06 -6.59
C SER A 35 -12.28 -4.21 -5.30
N ALA A 36 -11.83 -5.06 -4.38
CA ALA A 36 -12.46 -5.24 -3.08
C ALA A 36 -12.35 -3.97 -2.22
N TRP A 37 -11.20 -3.30 -2.27
CA TRP A 37 -11.00 -2.01 -1.62
C TRP A 37 -11.88 -0.91 -2.20
N ALA A 38 -11.93 -0.79 -3.54
CA ALA A 38 -12.81 0.17 -4.19
C ALA A 38 -14.29 -0.08 -3.83
N ALA A 39 -14.72 -1.35 -3.77
CA ALA A 39 -16.05 -1.72 -3.32
C ALA A 39 -16.30 -1.37 -1.85
N ARG A 40 -15.34 -1.62 -0.94
CA ARG A 40 -15.43 -1.22 0.47
C ARG A 40 -15.59 0.29 0.64
N LEU A 41 -14.91 1.05 -0.21
CA LEU A 41 -14.99 2.50 -0.22
C LEU A 41 -16.19 3.03 -1.00
N GLU A 42 -17.02 2.18 -1.61
CA GLU A 42 -18.15 2.59 -2.48
C GLU A 42 -17.72 3.51 -3.63
N VAL A 43 -16.55 3.26 -4.22
CA VAL A 43 -16.04 3.98 -5.39
C VAL A 43 -15.80 3.02 -6.56
N SER A 44 -15.77 3.56 -7.78
CA SER A 44 -15.36 2.77 -8.93
C SER A 44 -13.87 2.41 -8.86
N GLY A 45 -13.49 1.24 -9.39
CA GLY A 45 -12.08 0.85 -9.49
C GLY A 45 -11.23 1.91 -10.20
N ALA A 46 -11.76 2.54 -11.26
CA ALA A 46 -11.09 3.64 -11.95
C ALA A 46 -10.85 4.86 -11.03
N THR A 47 -11.81 5.21 -10.18
CA THR A 47 -11.67 6.31 -9.21
C THR A 47 -10.55 6.01 -8.22
N TRP A 48 -10.52 4.79 -7.69
CA TRP A 48 -9.44 4.35 -6.81
C TRP A 48 -8.08 4.36 -7.52
N SER A 49 -7.98 3.80 -8.74
CA SER A 49 -6.73 3.78 -9.50
C SER A 49 -6.19 5.18 -9.79
N MET A 50 -7.07 6.15 -10.11
CA MET A 50 -6.67 7.55 -10.31
C MET A 50 -6.22 8.23 -9.01
N ALA A 51 -6.88 7.96 -7.88
CA ALA A 51 -6.46 8.46 -6.57
C ALA A 51 -5.11 7.86 -6.15
N LYS A 52 -4.94 6.56 -6.37
CA LYS A 52 -3.71 5.80 -6.10
C LYS A 52 -2.54 6.28 -6.95
N SER A 53 -2.72 6.56 -8.24
CA SER A 53 -1.68 7.09 -9.13
C SER A 53 -1.43 8.59 -8.95
N GLY A 54 -2.38 9.30 -8.35
CA GLY A 54 -2.37 10.75 -8.18
C GLY A 54 -2.83 11.53 -9.39
N ALA A 55 -3.31 10.85 -10.43
CA ALA A 55 -3.96 11.49 -11.58
C ALA A 55 -5.19 12.30 -11.13
N ARG A 56 -5.86 11.86 -10.05
CA ARG A 56 -6.94 12.62 -9.41
C ARG A 56 -6.59 12.86 -7.93
N PRO A 57 -6.57 14.12 -7.46
CA PRO A 57 -6.36 14.41 -6.05
C PRO A 57 -7.54 13.94 -5.20
N ILE A 58 -7.25 13.50 -3.97
CA ILE A 58 -8.28 13.15 -2.98
C ILE A 58 -8.83 14.44 -2.38
N GLY A 59 -10.02 14.86 -2.83
CA GLY A 59 -10.76 15.98 -2.27
C GLY A 59 -11.46 15.62 -0.96
N ASP A 60 -12.02 16.63 -0.29
CA ASP A 60 -12.60 16.51 1.06
C ASP A 60 -13.68 15.42 1.14
N LYS A 61 -14.60 15.38 0.16
CA LYS A 61 -15.68 14.39 0.14
C LYS A 61 -15.14 12.95 0.12
N LEU A 62 -14.15 12.67 -0.74
CA LEU A 62 -13.56 11.35 -0.83
C LEU A 62 -12.71 11.04 0.42
N ALA A 63 -12.05 12.04 1.00
CA ALA A 63 -11.31 11.87 2.24
C ALA A 63 -12.23 11.45 3.40
N ARG A 64 -13.33 12.17 3.63
CA ARG A 64 -14.32 11.81 4.67
C ARG A 64 -14.91 10.42 4.46
N GLN A 65 -15.27 10.09 3.21
CA GLN A 65 -15.79 8.76 2.88
C GLN A 65 -14.78 7.63 3.18
N ILE A 66 -13.50 7.84 2.86
CA ILE A 66 -12.44 6.86 3.20
C ILE A 66 -12.32 6.70 4.71
N GLU A 67 -12.34 7.80 5.47
CA GLU A 67 -12.24 7.76 6.93
C GLU A 67 -13.40 6.99 7.55
N ASP A 68 -14.64 7.27 7.13
CA ASP A 68 -15.84 6.61 7.62
C ASP A 68 -15.77 5.08 7.37
N HIS A 69 -15.45 4.64 6.15
CA HIS A 69 -15.33 3.21 5.82
C HIS A 69 -14.12 2.52 6.45
N CYS A 70 -13.16 3.29 6.97
CA CYS A 70 -11.98 2.80 7.68
C CYS A 70 -12.09 2.97 9.21
N GLY A 71 -13.22 3.49 9.72
CA GLY A 71 -13.40 3.75 11.15
C GLY A 71 -12.40 4.77 11.71
N LYS A 72 -11.95 5.73 10.89
CA LYS A 72 -11.06 6.82 11.31
C LYS A 72 -11.87 8.06 11.62
N ALA A 73 -11.34 8.90 12.52
CA ALA A 73 -11.96 10.18 12.84
C ALA A 73 -11.90 11.13 11.64
N ALA A 74 -12.87 12.04 11.55
CA ALA A 74 -12.85 13.11 10.55
C ALA A 74 -11.57 13.95 10.71
N GLY A 75 -10.80 14.08 9.63
CA GLY A 75 -9.54 14.81 9.63
C GLY A 75 -8.32 13.89 9.63
N TRP A 76 -8.51 12.59 9.85
CA TRP A 76 -7.40 11.64 9.99
C TRP A 76 -6.48 11.60 8.76
N LEU A 77 -7.03 11.75 7.54
CA LEU A 77 -6.29 11.80 6.28
C LEU A 77 -5.62 13.16 6.01
N ASP A 78 -6.04 14.23 6.68
CA ASP A 78 -5.51 15.59 6.48
C ASP A 78 -4.20 15.83 7.24
N GLU A 79 -3.97 15.06 8.29
CA GLU A 79 -2.80 15.16 9.15
C GLU A 79 -1.58 14.51 8.51
N GLU A 80 -0.43 15.17 8.56
CA GLU A 80 0.84 14.57 8.16
C GLU A 80 1.15 13.43 9.13
N ARG A 81 1.26 12.22 8.58
CA ARG A 81 1.64 11.02 9.33
C ARG A 81 2.95 10.53 8.77
N GLU A 82 3.82 10.07 9.66
CA GLU A 82 4.97 9.29 9.24
C GLU A 82 4.45 8.18 8.32
N PRO A 83 5.03 8.02 7.12
CA PRO A 83 4.68 6.90 6.25
C PRO A 83 4.78 5.66 7.11
N ALA A 84 3.69 4.90 7.18
CA ALA A 84 3.65 3.67 7.96
C ALA A 84 4.94 2.92 7.61
N GLY A 85 5.81 2.74 8.61
CA GLY A 85 7.07 2.04 8.40
C GLY A 85 6.80 0.67 7.80
N LEU A 86 7.84 0.01 7.31
CA LEU A 86 7.72 -1.30 6.65
C LEU A 86 6.67 -2.16 7.34
N SER A 87 5.66 -2.56 6.58
CA SER A 87 4.56 -3.32 7.14
C SER A 87 5.02 -4.67 7.66
N ALA A 88 4.17 -5.39 8.41
CA ALA A 88 4.57 -6.71 8.91
C ALA A 88 4.95 -7.66 7.77
N GLY A 89 4.22 -7.58 6.64
CA GLY A 89 4.53 -8.34 5.42
C GLY A 89 5.85 -7.91 4.78
N GLU A 90 6.11 -6.60 4.69
CA GLU A 90 7.37 -6.09 4.13
C GLU A 90 8.57 -6.42 5.03
N GLN A 91 8.40 -6.37 6.35
CA GLN A 91 9.41 -6.80 7.33
C GLN A 91 9.71 -8.29 7.19
N GLN A 92 8.68 -9.13 7.06
CA GLN A 92 8.85 -10.56 6.82
C GLN A 92 9.56 -10.84 5.48
N PHE A 93 9.19 -10.12 4.43
CA PHE A 93 9.86 -10.18 3.14
C PHE A 93 11.34 -9.80 3.25
N LEU A 94 11.66 -8.68 3.91
CA LEU A 94 13.04 -8.25 4.13
C LEU A 94 13.82 -9.25 4.98
N ALA A 95 13.22 -9.81 6.03
CA ALA A 95 13.83 -10.85 6.85
C ALA A 95 14.16 -12.10 6.02
N LEU A 96 13.22 -12.55 5.17
CA LEU A 96 13.42 -13.69 4.27
C LEU A 96 14.49 -13.40 3.21
N ALA A 97 14.46 -12.21 2.60
CA ALA A 97 15.44 -11.78 1.62
C ALA A 97 16.84 -11.71 2.22
N LEU A 98 16.98 -11.13 3.42
CA LEU A 98 18.25 -11.05 4.15
C LEU A 98 18.77 -12.43 4.56
N LYS A 99 17.89 -13.31 5.04
CA LYS A 99 18.24 -14.71 5.35
C LYS A 99 18.78 -15.44 4.11
N THR A 100 18.07 -15.31 2.98
CA THR A 100 18.47 -15.91 1.70
C THR A 100 19.79 -15.34 1.19
N TYR A 101 19.97 -14.03 1.27
CA TYR A 101 21.22 -13.36 0.88
C TYR A 101 22.43 -13.83 1.71
N ARG A 102 22.25 -14.00 3.03
CA ARG A 102 23.31 -14.50 3.94
C ARG A 102 23.62 -15.99 3.74
N ALA A 103 22.60 -16.80 3.49
CA ALA A 103 22.75 -18.24 3.29
C ALA A 103 23.35 -18.61 1.92
N THR A 104 23.37 -17.68 0.95
CA THR A 104 23.89 -17.93 -0.39
C THR A 104 25.35 -17.48 -0.58
N ASN A 105 26.08 -18.21 -1.41
CA ASN A 105 27.41 -17.85 -1.88
C ASN A 105 27.37 -16.75 -2.96
N SER A 106 28.52 -16.38 -3.51
CA SER A 106 28.66 -15.35 -4.54
C SER A 106 27.74 -15.54 -5.76
N ASP A 107 27.50 -16.78 -6.18
CA ASP A 107 26.62 -17.09 -7.32
C ASP A 107 25.14 -16.96 -6.98
N GLY A 108 24.72 -17.40 -5.79
CA GLY A 108 23.35 -17.20 -5.33
C GLY A 108 23.00 -15.71 -5.14
N ARG A 109 23.95 -14.90 -4.67
CA ARG A 109 23.79 -13.43 -4.58
C ARG A 109 23.67 -12.77 -5.96
N LYS A 110 24.44 -13.23 -6.95
CA LYS A 110 24.33 -12.78 -8.35
C LYS A 110 22.96 -13.11 -8.94
N ARG A 111 22.47 -14.35 -8.75
CA ARG A 111 21.14 -14.77 -9.23
C ARG A 111 20.01 -13.97 -8.57
N LEU A 112 20.09 -13.75 -7.26
CA LEU A 112 19.12 -12.91 -6.56
C LEU A 112 19.08 -11.48 -7.10
N LYS A 113 20.25 -10.85 -7.33
CA LYS A 113 20.33 -9.53 -7.97
C LYS A 113 19.72 -9.50 -9.37
N LEU A 114 19.92 -10.54 -10.18
CA LEU A 114 19.34 -10.63 -11.52
C LEU A 114 17.82 -10.74 -11.49
N LEU A 115 17.27 -11.57 -10.60
CA LEU A 115 15.82 -11.69 -10.40
C LEU A 115 15.20 -10.36 -9.96
N LEU A 116 15.83 -9.68 -8.99
CA LEU A 116 15.36 -8.37 -8.51
C LEU A 116 15.36 -7.30 -9.62
N LYS A 117 16.35 -7.30 -10.51
CA LYS A 117 16.36 -6.40 -11.67
C LYS A 117 15.23 -6.68 -12.65
N GLY A 118 14.80 -7.93 -12.79
CA GLY A 118 13.70 -8.33 -13.68
C GLY A 118 12.33 -7.85 -13.22
N PHE A 119 12.12 -7.62 -11.92
CA PHE A 119 10.87 -7.08 -11.38
C PHE A 119 10.73 -5.55 -11.53
N GLY A 120 11.83 -4.85 -11.84
CA GLY A 120 11.85 -3.39 -11.99
C GLY A 120 11.71 -2.89 -13.42
N GLN A 121 11.42 -3.78 -14.38
CA GLN A 121 11.15 -3.45 -15.79
C GLN A 121 9.67 -3.47 -16.11
#